data_AF-A0A535NHY7-F1
#
_entry.id   AF-A0A535NHY7-F1
#
_cell.length_a   1.000
_cell.length_b   1.000
_cell.length_c   1.000
_cell.angle_alpha   90.00
_cell.angle_beta   90.00
_cell.angle_gamma   90.00
#
_symmetry.space_group_name_H-M   'P 1'
#
loop_
_entity.id
_entity.type
_entity.pdbx_description
1 polymer ?
#
loop_
_entity_poly.entity_id
_entity_poly.type
_entity_poly.pdbx_seq_one_letter_code
_entity_poly.pdbx_strand_id
1 'polypeptide(L)'
;MQPHQLIARWSLRPDSFRPSPGATVIARWSLRPERPQRGQAIVIVALMIAVVVGMAALAIDGSRAYALRRDLQAATDSAALAAADNFQRTSSYSSAEQAANSAFGINLRLYGSPACSPGFGSPGASPYTLVCTYSDGTTLTDVVTAQGPTGTRFTLTASRTLSLQFGRILTNGTTPTLSSSSAGRVNNLLYSPTIAALDQAGCGGAGGSAISIGGAGTLSVTGDVVSNGSISISGATARVSGDIYARCQSSVPGSSLACYPSGASTPCTFPDVAGSTRSGFRLADPGFSPPAVVGGSQPAPSSTVVLSPGSYASNPNFTSGRCWFLSGGAYKWLSGYTNTADFVSNELKPPDEPAVGSNTVLATNQFWNTDGLKCAGSFITGTSNDPRNPVRNGVWGIELTS
;
A
#
# COMPACT_ATOMS: atom_id res chain seq x y z
N MET A 1 -7.18 -62.46 -67.82
CA MET A 1 -8.60 -62.12 -67.62
C MET A 1 -8.74 -61.42 -66.28
N GLN A 2 -8.90 -60.09 -66.27
CA GLN A 2 -9.32 -59.30 -65.10
C GLN A 2 -10.83 -59.47 -64.89
N PRO A 3 -11.33 -59.28 -63.65
CA PRO A 3 -12.64 -58.69 -63.46
C PRO A 3 -12.57 -57.37 -62.70
N HIS A 4 -13.46 -56.48 -63.13
CA HIS A 4 -13.50 -55.06 -62.88
C HIS A 4 -14.06 -54.69 -61.50
N GLN A 5 -13.53 -53.60 -60.95
CA GLN A 5 -14.06 -52.86 -59.80
C GLN A 5 -15.36 -52.14 -60.19
N LEU A 6 -16.44 -52.37 -59.46
CA LEU A 6 -17.71 -51.64 -59.58
C LEU A 6 -17.67 -50.39 -58.70
N ILE A 7 -17.61 -49.22 -59.32
CA ILE A 7 -17.81 -47.93 -58.66
C ILE A 7 -19.31 -47.60 -58.72
N ALA A 8 -20.00 -47.67 -57.58
CA ALA A 8 -21.40 -47.27 -57.46
C ALA A 8 -21.51 -45.73 -57.44
N ARG A 9 -21.94 -45.15 -58.56
CA ARG A 9 -22.29 -43.72 -58.68
C ARG A 9 -23.77 -43.56 -58.35
N TRP A 10 -24.09 -43.02 -57.18
CA TRP A 10 -25.45 -42.62 -56.83
C TRP A 10 -25.84 -41.36 -57.61
N SER A 11 -26.83 -41.46 -58.51
CA SER A 11 -27.47 -40.30 -59.12
C SER A 11 -28.79 -40.00 -58.40
N LEU A 12 -28.92 -38.78 -57.88
CA LEU A 12 -30.19 -38.26 -57.42
C LEU A 12 -31.03 -37.95 -58.66
N ARG A 13 -32.05 -38.78 -58.93
CA ARG A 13 -33.07 -38.49 -59.95
C ARG A 13 -33.98 -37.36 -59.46
N PRO A 14 -34.16 -36.27 -60.22
CA PRO A 14 -35.08 -35.21 -59.85
C PRO A 14 -36.36 -35.32 -60.68
N ASP A 15 -37.22 -36.31 -60.43
CA ASP A 15 -38.52 -36.38 -61.14
C ASP A 15 -39.61 -36.99 -60.26
N SER A 16 -40.29 -36.14 -59.49
CA SER A 16 -41.67 -36.43 -59.03
C SER A 16 -42.41 -35.15 -58.67
N PHE A 17 -42.73 -34.34 -59.68
CA PHE A 17 -43.89 -33.45 -59.60
C PHE A 17 -44.60 -33.46 -60.96
N ARG A 18 -45.68 -34.25 -61.06
CA ARG A 18 -46.63 -34.18 -62.19
C ARG A 18 -47.83 -33.35 -61.75
N PRO A 19 -48.09 -32.16 -62.34
CA PRO A 19 -49.41 -31.57 -62.29
C PRO A 19 -50.31 -32.24 -63.34
N SER A 20 -51.57 -32.48 -62.97
CA SER A 20 -52.63 -32.98 -63.85
C SER A 20 -52.95 -32.00 -64.99
N PRO A 21 -53.36 -32.48 -66.18
CA PRO A 21 -53.68 -31.61 -67.31
C PRO A 21 -55.10 -31.05 -67.17
N GLY A 22 -55.23 -29.72 -67.18
CA GLY A 22 -56.53 -29.06 -67.32
C GLY A 22 -56.54 -27.62 -66.87
N ALA A 23 -56.05 -26.70 -67.71
CA ALA A 23 -56.61 -25.36 -67.92
C ALA A 23 -55.69 -24.53 -68.82
N THR A 24 -56.25 -24.07 -69.93
CA THR A 24 -55.67 -23.10 -70.86
C THR A 24 -55.81 -21.70 -70.26
N VAL A 25 -54.71 -20.95 -70.08
CA VAL A 25 -54.75 -19.50 -69.89
C VAL A 25 -53.63 -18.82 -70.68
N ILE A 26 -54.06 -17.85 -71.48
CA ILE A 26 -53.26 -16.93 -72.29
C ILE A 26 -52.74 -15.82 -71.37
N ALA A 27 -51.42 -15.61 -71.30
CA ALA A 27 -50.84 -14.31 -70.94
C ALA A 27 -49.36 -14.25 -71.37
N ARG A 28 -49.09 -13.47 -72.42
CA ARG A 28 -47.75 -13.11 -72.86
C ARG A 28 -47.19 -12.02 -71.94
N TRP A 29 -46.54 -12.43 -70.85
CA TRP A 29 -45.66 -11.56 -70.08
C TRP A 29 -44.21 -11.86 -70.49
N SER A 30 -43.57 -10.87 -71.09
CA SER A 30 -42.13 -10.84 -71.28
C SER A 30 -41.47 -10.69 -69.89
N LEU A 31 -41.34 -11.80 -69.18
CA LEU A 31 -40.40 -11.90 -68.08
C LEU A 31 -39.02 -12.00 -68.74
N ARG A 32 -38.28 -10.90 -68.72
CA ARG A 32 -36.82 -10.98 -68.85
C ARG A 32 -36.36 -12.06 -67.87
N PRO A 33 -35.63 -13.09 -68.30
CA PRO A 33 -35.09 -14.04 -67.35
C PRO A 33 -34.09 -13.28 -66.48
N GLU A 34 -34.51 -12.93 -65.26
CA GLU A 34 -33.62 -12.68 -64.14
C GLU A 34 -32.63 -13.84 -64.14
N ARG A 35 -31.39 -13.58 -64.56
CA ARG A 35 -30.34 -14.58 -64.54
C ARG A 35 -30.31 -15.13 -63.11
N PRO A 36 -30.56 -16.42 -62.89
CA PRO A 36 -30.55 -16.95 -61.55
C PRO A 36 -29.14 -16.76 -60.99
N GLN A 37 -28.98 -15.86 -60.01
CA GLN A 37 -27.75 -15.65 -59.23
C GLN A 37 -27.49 -16.86 -58.30
N ARG A 38 -27.61 -18.08 -58.85
CA ARG A 38 -27.62 -19.36 -58.12
C ARG A 38 -26.26 -19.77 -57.54
N GLY A 39 -25.22 -18.95 -57.69
CA GLY A 39 -23.89 -19.20 -57.13
C GLY A 39 -23.33 -18.09 -56.23
N GLN A 40 -23.92 -16.90 -56.19
CA GLN A 40 -23.37 -15.78 -55.41
C GLN A 40 -23.79 -15.85 -53.95
N ALA A 41 -25.04 -16.28 -53.69
CA ALA A 41 -25.57 -16.39 -52.32
C ALA A 41 -24.73 -17.36 -51.46
N ILE A 42 -24.28 -18.48 -52.02
CA ILE A 42 -23.46 -19.46 -51.28
C ILE A 42 -22.07 -18.89 -50.92
N VAL A 43 -21.49 -18.03 -51.77
CA VAL A 43 -20.20 -17.37 -51.48
C VAL A 43 -20.35 -16.35 -50.36
N ILE A 44 -21.42 -15.55 -50.38
CA ILE A 44 -21.70 -14.56 -49.32
C ILE A 44 -21.97 -15.28 -47.99
N VAL A 45 -22.77 -16.35 -48.00
CA VAL A 45 -23.03 -17.15 -46.79
C VAL A 45 -21.74 -17.78 -46.26
N ALA A 46 -20.89 -18.33 -47.12
CA ALA A 46 -19.60 -18.89 -46.71
C ALA A 46 -18.69 -17.83 -46.06
N LEU A 47 -18.63 -16.62 -46.62
CA LEU A 47 -17.88 -15.50 -46.04
C LEU A 47 -18.47 -15.04 -44.70
N MET A 48 -19.78 -14.95 -44.59
CA MET A 48 -20.45 -14.58 -43.34
C MET A 48 -20.18 -15.60 -42.23
N ILE A 49 -20.26 -16.90 -42.53
CA ILE A 49 -19.93 -17.96 -41.58
C ILE A 49 -18.47 -17.86 -41.14
N ALA A 50 -17.54 -17.63 -42.07
CA ALA A 50 -16.13 -17.46 -41.73
C ALA A 50 -15.90 -16.27 -40.78
N VAL A 51 -16.56 -15.13 -41.02
CA VAL A 51 -16.47 -13.95 -40.16
C VAL A 51 -17.05 -14.22 -38.77
N VAL A 52 -18.24 -14.84 -38.69
CA VAL A 52 -18.89 -15.16 -37.40
C VAL A 52 -18.03 -16.13 -36.58
N VAL A 53 -17.48 -17.18 -37.21
CA VAL A 53 -16.58 -18.13 -36.54
C VAL A 53 -15.28 -17.44 -36.10
N GLY A 54 -14.72 -16.56 -36.93
CA GLY A 54 -13.53 -15.77 -36.58
C GLY A 54 -13.77 -14.86 -35.36
N MET A 55 -14.92 -14.19 -35.31
CA MET A 55 -15.30 -13.35 -34.16
C MET A 55 -15.56 -14.17 -32.90
N ALA A 56 -16.20 -15.35 -33.02
CA ALA A 56 -16.42 -16.25 -31.89
C ALA A 56 -15.10 -16.78 -31.32
N ALA A 57 -14.16 -17.17 -32.18
CA ALA A 57 -12.81 -17.59 -31.79
C ALA A 57 -12.08 -16.49 -31.01
N LEU A 58 -12.13 -15.24 -31.50
CA LEU A 58 -11.52 -14.09 -30.83
C LEU A 58 -12.19 -13.80 -29.49
N ALA A 59 -13.51 -13.90 -29.40
CA ALA A 59 -14.25 -13.70 -28.15
C ALA A 59 -13.88 -14.76 -27.10
N ILE A 60 -13.72 -16.03 -27.50
CA ILE A 60 -13.30 -17.11 -26.60
C ILE A 60 -11.89 -16.88 -26.09
N ASP A 61 -10.92 -16.67 -26.98
CA ASP A 61 -9.52 -16.43 -26.57
C ASP A 61 -9.39 -15.14 -25.73
N GLY A 62 -10.12 -14.09 -26.09
CA GLY A 62 -10.19 -12.83 -25.33
C GLY A 62 -10.77 -13.02 -23.93
N SER A 63 -11.87 -13.77 -23.80
CA SER A 63 -12.48 -14.04 -22.49
C SER A 63 -11.53 -14.78 -21.54
N ARG A 64 -10.77 -15.75 -22.06
CA ARG A 64 -9.76 -16.50 -21.29
C ARG A 64 -8.58 -15.60 -20.90
N ALA A 65 -8.14 -14.72 -21.80
CA ALA A 65 -7.08 -13.76 -21.50
C ALA A 65 -7.49 -12.79 -20.37
N TYR A 66 -8.71 -12.27 -20.40
CA TYR A 66 -9.24 -11.41 -19.35
C TYR A 66 -9.42 -12.13 -18.02
N ALA A 67 -9.96 -13.35 -18.04
CA ALA A 67 -10.10 -14.18 -16.83
C ALA A 67 -8.72 -14.45 -16.20
N LEU A 68 -7.75 -14.88 -17.01
CA LEU A 68 -6.39 -15.14 -16.53
C LEU A 68 -5.73 -13.88 -15.96
N ARG A 69 -5.89 -12.72 -16.62
CA ARG A 69 -5.36 -11.45 -16.10
C ARG A 69 -5.96 -11.09 -14.74
N ARG A 70 -7.27 -11.28 -14.56
CA ARG A 70 -7.96 -11.02 -13.29
C ARG A 70 -7.46 -11.96 -12.19
N ASP A 71 -7.33 -13.25 -12.48
CA ASP A 71 -6.86 -14.24 -11.51
C ASP A 71 -5.41 -14.00 -11.12
N LEU A 72 -4.54 -13.67 -12.09
CA LEU A 72 -3.15 -13.28 -11.82
C LEU A 72 -3.06 -12.03 -10.96
N GLN A 73 -3.84 -10.99 -11.25
CA GLN A 73 -3.85 -9.77 -10.46
C GLN A 73 -4.30 -10.04 -9.03
N ALA A 74 -5.42 -10.77 -8.84
CA ALA A 74 -5.93 -11.13 -7.52
C ALA A 74 -4.90 -11.95 -6.71
N ALA A 75 -4.24 -12.91 -7.34
CA ALA A 75 -3.18 -13.69 -6.71
C ALA A 75 -1.98 -12.80 -6.33
N THR A 76 -1.56 -11.88 -7.21
CA THR A 76 -0.43 -10.97 -6.96
C THR A 76 -0.74 -9.98 -5.83
N ASP A 77 -1.95 -9.44 -5.78
CA ASP A 77 -2.41 -8.54 -4.73
C ASP A 77 -2.47 -9.25 -3.38
N SER A 78 -3.01 -10.47 -3.36
CA SER A 78 -3.04 -11.29 -2.14
C SER A 78 -1.64 -11.60 -1.60
N ALA A 79 -0.69 -11.87 -2.50
CA ALA A 79 0.69 -12.17 -2.16
C ALA A 79 1.41 -10.94 -1.60
N ALA A 80 1.20 -9.78 -2.21
CA ALA A 80 1.76 -8.51 -1.75
C ALA A 80 1.25 -8.14 -0.35
N LEU A 81 -0.05 -8.34 -0.09
CA LEU A 81 -0.64 -8.10 1.22
C LEU A 81 -0.15 -9.12 2.26
N ALA A 82 -0.07 -10.41 1.90
CA ALA A 82 0.44 -11.45 2.79
C ALA A 82 1.91 -11.23 3.20
N ALA A 83 2.74 -10.77 2.26
CA ALA A 83 4.13 -10.39 2.55
C ALA A 83 4.16 -9.26 3.59
N ALA A 84 3.38 -8.20 3.36
CA ALA A 84 3.34 -7.04 4.23
C ALA A 84 2.82 -7.38 5.64
N ASP A 85 1.68 -8.08 5.76
CA ASP A 85 1.12 -8.48 7.05
C ASP A 85 2.07 -9.36 7.85
N ASN A 86 2.66 -10.37 7.19
CA ASN A 86 3.58 -11.29 7.86
C ASN A 86 4.86 -10.57 8.31
N PHE A 87 5.39 -9.66 7.49
CA PHE A 87 6.54 -8.84 7.87
C PHE A 87 6.21 -7.91 9.05
N GLN A 88 5.03 -7.29 9.06
CA GLN A 88 4.60 -6.43 10.17
C GLN A 88 4.52 -7.20 11.50
N ARG A 89 4.13 -8.48 11.45
CA ARG A 89 3.99 -9.32 12.64
C ARG A 89 5.30 -9.95 13.12
N THR A 90 6.18 -10.33 12.19
CA THR A 90 7.38 -11.14 12.51
C THR A 90 8.69 -10.37 12.38
N SER A 91 8.68 -9.22 11.70
CA SER A 91 9.87 -8.47 11.28
C SER A 91 10.89 -9.31 10.49
N SER A 92 10.48 -10.47 9.94
CA SER A 92 11.33 -11.40 9.21
C SER A 92 11.02 -11.35 7.72
N TYR A 93 12.01 -10.96 6.92
CA TYR A 93 11.89 -10.89 5.46
C TYR A 93 11.63 -12.26 4.83
N SER A 94 12.35 -13.29 5.29
CA SER A 94 12.21 -14.65 4.75
C SER A 94 10.82 -15.24 5.04
N SER A 95 10.28 -14.99 6.24
CA SER A 95 8.91 -15.39 6.60
C SER A 95 7.87 -14.67 5.74
N ALA A 96 8.09 -13.37 5.46
CA ALA A 96 7.22 -12.57 4.61
C ALA A 96 7.20 -13.06 3.16
N GLU A 97 8.37 -13.28 2.57
CA GLU A 97 8.51 -13.83 1.21
C GLU A 97 7.88 -15.23 1.10
N GLN A 98 8.00 -16.07 2.13
CA GLN A 98 7.37 -17.39 2.17
C GLN A 98 5.83 -17.28 2.24
N ALA A 99 5.31 -16.38 3.06
CA ALA A 99 3.87 -16.11 3.15
C ALA A 99 3.30 -15.59 1.81
N ALA A 100 4.06 -14.72 1.12
CA ALA A 100 3.70 -14.20 -0.19
C ALA A 100 3.55 -15.32 -1.23
N ASN A 101 4.53 -16.21 -1.32
CA ASN A 101 4.52 -17.35 -2.22
C ASN A 101 3.36 -18.32 -1.91
N SER A 102 3.13 -18.61 -0.63
CA SER A 102 2.02 -19.45 -0.20
C SER A 102 0.66 -18.85 -0.60
N ALA A 103 0.45 -17.55 -0.36
CA ALA A 103 -0.79 -16.87 -0.71
C ALA A 103 -1.02 -16.82 -2.22
N PHE A 104 0.05 -16.56 -2.99
CA PHE A 104 0.01 -16.59 -4.46
C PHE A 104 -0.41 -17.97 -4.99
N GLY A 105 0.27 -19.03 -4.52
CA GLY A 105 0.02 -20.41 -4.95
C GLY A 105 -1.40 -20.87 -4.63
N ILE A 106 -1.93 -20.53 -3.45
CA ILE A 106 -3.31 -20.85 -3.06
C ILE A 106 -4.32 -20.15 -3.97
N ASN A 107 -4.14 -18.85 -4.26
CA ASN A 107 -5.06 -18.09 -5.11
C ASN A 107 -5.09 -18.60 -6.55
N LEU A 108 -3.92 -18.96 -7.09
CA LEU A 108 -3.81 -19.48 -8.45
C LEU A 108 -3.98 -21.02 -8.53
N ARG A 109 -4.24 -21.68 -7.39
CA ARG A 109 -4.38 -23.14 -7.23
C ARG A 109 -3.19 -23.95 -7.75
N LEU A 110 -1.99 -23.46 -7.44
CA LEU A 110 -0.72 -24.11 -7.76
C LEU A 110 -0.33 -25.01 -6.57
N TYR A 111 -0.52 -26.33 -6.73
CA TYR A 111 -0.33 -27.31 -5.64
C TYR A 111 1.13 -27.80 -5.49
N GLY A 112 2.07 -27.25 -6.26
CA GLY A 112 3.49 -27.56 -6.19
C GLY A 112 4.27 -26.47 -5.48
N SER A 113 5.26 -26.85 -4.66
CA SER A 113 6.20 -25.89 -4.08
C SER A 113 7.01 -25.21 -5.20
N PRO A 114 7.09 -23.86 -5.21
CA PRO A 114 7.88 -23.17 -6.21
C PRO A 114 9.37 -23.40 -5.97
N ALA A 115 10.15 -23.43 -7.05
CA ALA A 115 11.61 -23.34 -6.99
C ALA A 115 11.99 -21.86 -6.93
N CYS A 116 12.57 -21.44 -5.81
CA CYS A 116 12.94 -20.05 -5.56
C CYS A 116 14.45 -19.86 -5.60
N SER A 117 14.93 -18.85 -6.33
CA SER A 117 16.35 -18.50 -6.46
C SER A 117 16.55 -16.99 -6.25
N PRO A 118 17.60 -16.55 -5.53
CA PRO A 118 18.69 -17.34 -4.92
C PRO A 118 18.32 -18.04 -3.59
N GLY A 119 17.08 -17.90 -3.13
CA GLY A 119 16.56 -18.40 -1.86
C GLY A 119 15.81 -17.30 -1.13
N PHE A 120 15.17 -17.61 -0.01
CA PHE A 120 14.59 -16.57 0.85
C PHE A 120 15.68 -15.78 1.54
N GLY A 121 15.54 -14.45 1.61
CA GLY A 121 16.60 -13.58 2.08
C GLY A 121 16.12 -12.27 2.68
N SER A 122 17.07 -11.38 2.92
CA SER A 122 16.80 -10.04 3.45
C SER A 122 17.49 -8.99 2.59
N PRO A 123 16.85 -7.84 2.34
CA PRO A 123 17.49 -6.72 1.67
C PRO A 123 18.62 -6.14 2.51
N GLY A 124 19.70 -5.74 1.82
CA GLY A 124 20.75 -4.90 2.38
C GLY A 124 20.53 -3.45 1.98
N ALA A 125 21.62 -2.76 1.62
CA ALA A 125 21.53 -1.42 1.02
C ALA A 125 20.94 -1.43 -0.41
N SER A 126 20.96 -2.58 -1.08
CA SER A 126 20.33 -2.79 -2.38
C SER A 126 19.06 -3.66 -2.25
N PRO A 127 18.06 -3.48 -3.13
CA PRO A 127 16.88 -4.34 -3.17
C PRO A 127 17.28 -5.82 -3.31
N TYR A 128 16.57 -6.69 -2.61
CA TYR A 128 16.70 -8.13 -2.76
C TYR A 128 15.66 -8.63 -3.75
N THR A 129 16.08 -9.40 -4.74
CA THR A 129 15.20 -9.95 -5.77
C THR A 129 15.14 -11.46 -5.63
N LEU A 130 13.94 -11.97 -5.40
CA LEU A 130 13.62 -13.39 -5.33
C LEU A 130 12.76 -13.77 -6.52
N VAL A 131 13.14 -14.82 -7.25
CA VAL A 131 12.32 -15.36 -8.34
C VAL A 131 11.89 -16.77 -7.99
N CYS A 132 10.58 -16.98 -7.87
CA CYS A 132 9.95 -18.25 -7.58
C CYS A 132 9.21 -18.77 -8.81
N THR A 133 9.58 -19.95 -9.29
CA THR A 133 9.00 -20.58 -10.49
C THR A 133 8.20 -21.81 -10.11
N TYR A 134 6.95 -21.88 -10.56
CA TYR A 134 6.03 -22.98 -10.33
C TYR A 134 6.12 -24.02 -11.45
N SER A 135 5.61 -25.23 -11.18
CA SER A 135 5.69 -26.37 -12.11
C SER A 135 5.02 -26.14 -13.46
N ASP A 136 4.05 -25.22 -13.54
CA ASP A 136 3.35 -24.87 -14.76
C ASP A 136 4.05 -23.76 -15.57
N GLY A 137 5.22 -23.31 -15.12
CA GLY A 137 5.99 -22.23 -15.73
C GLY A 137 5.55 -20.82 -15.30
N THR A 138 4.59 -20.70 -14.39
CA THR A 138 4.26 -19.41 -13.77
C THR A 138 5.45 -18.94 -12.93
N THR A 139 5.82 -17.67 -13.06
CA THR A 139 6.87 -17.06 -12.25
C THR A 139 6.29 -15.97 -11.36
N LEU A 140 6.78 -15.89 -10.13
CA LEU A 140 6.54 -14.80 -9.19
C LEU A 140 7.89 -14.20 -8.81
N THR A 141 8.11 -12.95 -9.18
CA THR A 141 9.29 -12.18 -8.82
C THR A 141 8.92 -11.24 -7.68
N ASP A 142 9.55 -11.39 -6.53
CA ASP A 142 9.46 -10.45 -5.41
C ASP A 142 10.72 -9.58 -5.39
N VAL A 143 10.52 -8.27 -5.31
CA VAL A 143 11.58 -7.29 -5.10
C VAL A 143 11.32 -6.58 -3.77
N VAL A 144 12.12 -6.94 -2.78
CA VAL A 144 12.05 -6.40 -1.43
C VAL A 144 13.06 -5.27 -1.29
N THR A 145 12.57 -4.10 -0.89
CA THR A 145 13.41 -2.92 -0.63
C THR A 145 13.20 -2.45 0.80
N ALA A 146 14.26 -2.52 1.62
CA ALA A 146 14.33 -1.83 2.90
C ALA A 146 14.60 -0.35 2.63
N GLN A 147 13.64 0.52 2.92
CA GLN A 147 13.78 1.96 2.75
C GLN A 147 14.04 2.67 4.08
N GLY A 148 14.39 1.91 5.12
CA GLY A 148 14.71 2.40 6.46
C GLY A 148 13.50 3.08 7.10
N PRO A 149 13.57 4.39 7.42
CA PRO A 149 12.50 5.10 8.11
C PRO A 149 11.21 5.23 7.31
N THR A 150 11.25 5.04 5.99
CA THR A 150 10.03 5.02 5.15
C THR A 150 9.44 3.61 5.03
N GLY A 151 9.98 2.66 5.81
CA GLY A 151 9.50 1.29 5.93
C GLY A 151 10.13 0.32 4.92
N THR A 152 9.42 -0.77 4.68
CA THR A 152 9.79 -1.81 3.72
C THR A 152 8.73 -1.90 2.63
N ARG A 153 9.18 -2.10 1.39
CA ARG A 153 8.30 -2.32 0.24
C ARG A 153 8.59 -3.68 -0.38
N PHE A 154 7.55 -4.48 -0.51
CA PHE A 154 7.53 -5.72 -1.28
C PHE A 154 6.88 -5.39 -2.63
N THR A 155 7.58 -5.63 -3.74
CA THR A 155 7.04 -5.41 -5.09
C THR A 155 7.00 -6.73 -5.82
N LEU A 156 5.80 -7.27 -6.00
CA LEU A 156 5.58 -8.57 -6.61
C LEU A 156 5.18 -8.40 -8.07
N THR A 157 5.77 -9.21 -8.93
CA THR A 157 5.45 -9.29 -10.35
C THR A 157 5.25 -10.75 -10.72
N ALA A 158 4.03 -11.09 -11.13
CA ALA A 158 3.72 -12.43 -11.61
C ALA A 158 3.70 -12.46 -13.15
N SER A 159 4.13 -13.57 -13.74
CA SER A 159 4.06 -13.81 -15.18
C SER A 159 3.57 -15.22 -15.47
N ARG A 160 2.67 -15.37 -16.45
CA ARG A 160 2.14 -16.66 -16.89
C ARG A 160 1.86 -16.66 -18.39
N THR A 161 2.11 -17.80 -19.03
CA THR A 161 1.82 -17.99 -20.46
C THR A 161 0.31 -18.18 -20.68
N LEU A 162 -0.23 -17.53 -21.71
CA LEU A 162 -1.61 -17.69 -22.14
C LEU A 162 -1.69 -18.82 -23.16
N SER A 163 -2.47 -19.87 -22.84
CA SER A 163 -2.79 -20.92 -23.80
C SER A 163 -3.87 -20.46 -24.79
N LEU A 164 -3.47 -19.97 -25.97
CA LEU A 164 -4.39 -19.64 -27.06
C LEU A 164 -4.94 -20.93 -27.70
N GLN A 165 -6.25 -21.01 -27.94
CA GLN A 165 -6.86 -22.16 -28.62
C GLN A 165 -7.04 -21.93 -30.12
N PHE A 166 -7.55 -20.77 -30.53
CA PHE A 166 -7.84 -20.49 -31.94
C PHE A 166 -6.83 -19.50 -32.55
N GLY A 167 -6.41 -18.49 -31.78
CA GLY A 167 -5.42 -17.49 -32.18
C GLY A 167 -4.02 -18.04 -32.38
N ARG A 168 -3.72 -19.26 -31.92
CA ARG A 168 -2.40 -19.89 -32.10
C ARG A 168 -2.01 -20.05 -33.57
N ILE A 169 -3.00 -20.19 -34.46
CA ILE A 169 -2.78 -20.26 -35.92
C ILE A 169 -2.34 -18.90 -36.49
N LEU A 170 -2.72 -17.80 -35.84
CA LEU A 170 -2.41 -16.43 -36.24
C LEU A 170 -1.09 -15.93 -35.64
N THR A 171 -0.60 -16.55 -34.57
CA THR A 171 0.62 -16.11 -33.86
C THR A 171 1.89 -16.84 -34.28
N ASN A 172 1.87 -17.60 -35.39
CA ASN A 172 3.00 -18.42 -35.86
C ASN A 172 3.59 -19.31 -34.74
N GLY A 173 2.75 -19.79 -33.82
CA GLY A 173 3.17 -20.67 -32.72
C GLY A 173 3.76 -19.97 -31.49
N THR A 174 3.85 -18.64 -31.47
CA THR A 174 4.25 -17.91 -30.25
C THR A 174 3.11 -17.87 -29.24
N THR A 175 3.42 -18.10 -27.97
CA THR A 175 2.46 -18.01 -26.86
C THR A 175 2.68 -16.69 -26.12
N PRO A 176 1.67 -15.80 -26.07
CA PRO A 176 1.82 -14.54 -25.35
C PRO A 176 1.89 -14.78 -23.84
N THR A 177 2.68 -13.97 -23.15
CA THR A 177 2.78 -13.94 -21.68
C THR A 177 1.96 -12.80 -21.13
N LEU A 178 1.19 -13.06 -20.07
CA LEU A 178 0.51 -12.04 -19.29
C LEU A 178 1.29 -11.80 -18.00
N SER A 179 1.38 -10.54 -17.59
CA SER A 179 1.98 -10.15 -16.32
C SER A 179 1.04 -9.29 -15.48
N SER A 180 1.23 -9.37 -14.17
CA SER A 180 0.58 -8.53 -13.16
C SER A 180 1.63 -8.06 -12.17
N SER A 181 1.42 -6.89 -11.58
CA SER A 181 2.29 -6.36 -10.53
C SER A 181 1.47 -5.74 -9.41
N SER A 182 1.96 -5.90 -8.19
CA SER A 182 1.37 -5.34 -6.98
C SER A 182 2.48 -5.00 -5.99
N ALA A 183 2.19 -4.11 -5.04
CA ALA A 183 3.17 -3.75 -4.01
C ALA A 183 2.53 -3.64 -2.63
N GLY A 184 3.12 -4.33 -1.66
CA GLY A 184 2.82 -4.22 -0.24
C GLY A 184 3.84 -3.29 0.43
N ARG A 185 3.38 -2.42 1.33
CA ARG A 185 4.27 -1.55 2.11
C ARG A 185 3.99 -1.74 3.59
N VAL A 186 5.06 -1.90 4.35
CA VAL A 186 5.01 -1.99 5.81
C VAL A 186 5.82 -0.86 6.37
N ASN A 187 5.16 0.02 7.10
CA ASN A 187 5.78 1.14 7.76
C ASN A 187 5.52 1.01 9.25
N ASN A 188 6.50 1.40 10.06
CA ASN A 188 6.27 1.60 11.49
C ASN A 188 5.23 2.73 11.66
N LEU A 189 4.35 2.61 12.66
CA LEU A 189 3.01 3.23 12.70
C LEU A 189 2.94 4.77 12.78
N LEU A 190 4.05 5.51 12.69
CA LEU A 190 4.02 6.96 12.68
C LEU A 190 4.65 7.46 11.37
N TYR A 191 3.83 8.09 10.53
CA TYR A 191 4.11 8.54 9.15
C TYR A 191 5.28 9.52 8.99
N SER A 192 5.99 9.81 10.06
CA SER A 192 7.14 10.69 10.06
C SER A 192 8.02 10.28 11.23
N PRO A 193 9.34 10.16 11.03
CA PRO A 193 10.24 10.08 12.17
C PRO A 193 9.99 11.29 13.09
N THR A 194 10.01 11.06 14.40
CA THR A 194 9.81 12.09 15.42
C THR A 194 10.86 13.21 15.25
N ILE A 195 12.08 12.83 14.86
CA ILE A 195 13.14 13.76 14.51
C ILE A 195 13.75 13.31 13.18
N ALA A 196 13.81 14.21 12.20
CA ALA A 196 14.49 13.99 10.93
C ALA A 196 15.44 15.13 10.58
N ALA A 197 16.66 14.78 10.19
CA ALA A 197 17.61 15.69 9.56
C ALA A 197 17.90 15.22 8.12
N LEU A 198 17.53 16.04 7.14
CA LEU A 198 17.83 15.79 5.73
C LEU A 198 19.26 16.20 5.33
N ASP A 199 19.90 17.04 6.17
CA ASP A 199 21.30 17.45 6.02
C ASP A 199 22.25 16.24 6.02
N GLN A 200 23.33 16.35 5.24
CA GLN A 200 24.35 15.32 5.08
C GLN A 200 25.65 15.66 5.83
N ALA A 201 25.69 16.75 6.62
CA ALA A 201 26.81 17.12 7.47
C ALA A 201 27.34 15.94 8.31
N GLY A 202 28.65 15.75 8.33
CA GLY A 202 29.30 14.63 9.02
C GLY A 202 29.22 13.29 8.28
N CYS A 203 28.72 13.26 7.06
CA CYS A 203 28.71 12.09 6.19
C CYS A 203 29.38 12.37 4.83
N GLY A 204 30.05 11.37 4.25
CA GLY A 204 30.56 11.45 2.88
C GLY A 204 31.65 12.52 2.68
N GLY A 205 32.38 12.87 3.75
CA GLY A 205 33.41 13.91 3.75
C GLY A 205 32.89 15.32 4.08
N ALA A 206 31.59 15.51 4.27
CA ALA A 206 31.05 16.78 4.75
C ALA A 206 31.42 16.99 6.23
N GLY A 207 31.91 18.18 6.58
CA GLY A 207 32.19 18.55 7.97
C GLY A 207 30.91 18.72 8.81
N GLY A 208 31.05 18.66 10.14
CA GLY A 208 29.97 18.92 11.08
C GLY A 208 29.12 17.71 11.47
N SER A 209 27.89 17.97 11.91
CA SER A 209 26.89 16.96 12.28
C SER A 209 25.50 17.44 11.88
N ALA A 210 24.70 16.55 11.30
CA ALA A 210 23.33 16.87 10.88
C ALA A 210 22.37 16.97 12.07
N ILE A 211 22.63 16.22 13.15
CA ILE A 211 21.96 16.37 14.44
C ILE A 211 23.05 16.53 15.51
N SER A 212 22.92 17.56 16.34
CA SER A 212 23.78 17.77 17.51
C SER A 212 22.94 17.89 18.78
N ILE A 213 23.28 17.10 19.79
CA ILE A 213 22.67 17.15 21.12
C ILE A 213 23.76 17.58 22.09
N GLY A 214 23.56 18.73 22.74
CA GLY A 214 24.50 19.35 23.66
C GLY A 214 23.93 19.57 25.06
N GLY A 215 24.71 20.20 25.94
CA GLY A 215 24.26 20.58 27.28
C GLY A 215 24.46 19.48 28.31
N ALA A 216 23.58 19.40 29.31
CA ALA A 216 23.56 18.37 30.34
C ALA A 216 22.14 17.78 30.44
N GLY A 217 22.03 16.48 30.72
CA GLY A 217 20.75 15.79 30.90
C GLY A 217 20.48 14.70 29.86
N THR A 218 19.21 14.25 29.79
CA THR A 218 18.77 13.19 28.87
C THR A 218 17.65 13.71 27.96
N LEU A 219 17.85 13.71 26.65
CA LEU A 219 16.79 13.91 25.67
C LEU A 219 16.05 12.58 25.47
N SER A 220 14.82 12.48 25.94
CA SER A 220 13.96 11.31 25.66
C SER A 220 13.16 11.56 24.38
N VAL A 221 13.24 10.66 23.41
CA VAL A 221 12.52 10.72 22.14
C VAL A 221 11.64 9.48 22.05
N THR A 222 10.33 9.69 21.90
CA THR A 222 9.39 8.61 21.62
C THR A 222 9.13 8.56 20.12
N GLY A 223 9.47 7.45 19.48
CA GLY A 223 9.48 7.27 18.03
C GLY A 223 10.86 7.38 17.39
N ASP A 224 10.90 7.37 16.05
CA ASP A 224 12.14 7.15 15.30
C ASP A 224 12.96 8.44 15.15
N VAL A 225 14.29 8.33 15.20
CA VAL A 225 15.25 9.41 14.93
C VAL A 225 15.99 9.11 13.65
N VAL A 226 15.99 10.05 12.72
CA VAL A 226 16.53 9.85 11.37
C VAL A 226 17.50 10.97 11.00
N SER A 227 18.68 10.60 10.50
CA SER A 227 19.70 11.53 10.04
C SER A 227 20.34 11.07 8.75
N ASN A 228 20.29 11.92 7.72
CA ASN A 228 21.05 11.76 6.47
C ASN A 228 22.54 12.07 6.63
N GLY A 229 22.94 12.69 7.74
CA GLY A 229 24.33 12.96 8.13
C GLY A 229 24.68 12.27 9.45
N SER A 230 25.68 12.78 10.18
CA SER A 230 26.03 12.24 11.49
C SER A 230 25.18 12.83 12.62
N ILE A 231 24.94 12.01 13.65
CA ILE A 231 24.37 12.39 14.94
C ILE A 231 25.52 12.48 15.94
N SER A 232 25.66 13.63 16.59
CA SER A 232 26.69 13.90 17.59
C SER A 232 26.04 14.27 18.92
N ILE A 233 26.43 13.60 20.00
CA ILE A 233 25.92 13.83 21.36
C ILE A 233 27.10 14.16 22.26
N SER A 234 27.11 15.34 22.86
CA SER A 234 28.23 15.85 23.67
C SER A 234 27.72 16.50 24.96
N GLY A 235 28.18 16.01 26.12
CA GLY A 235 27.77 16.50 27.44
C GLY A 235 26.37 16.04 27.91
N ALA A 236 25.53 15.57 26.99
CA ALA A 236 24.19 15.05 27.24
C ALA A 236 24.08 13.55 26.89
N THR A 237 22.90 12.98 27.09
CA THR A 237 22.54 11.65 26.60
C THR A 237 21.23 11.72 25.81
N ALA A 238 21.03 10.80 24.88
CA ALA A 238 19.76 10.61 24.19
C ALA A 238 19.18 9.24 24.53
N ARG A 239 17.87 9.17 24.72
CA ARG A 239 17.13 7.95 24.99
C ARG A 239 16.00 7.85 23.97
N VAL A 240 16.00 6.81 23.15
CA VAL A 240 15.08 6.69 22.00
C VAL A 240 14.20 5.47 22.14
N SER A 241 12.90 5.67 22.30
CA SER A 241 11.85 4.65 22.27
C SER A 241 11.35 4.47 20.83
N GLY A 242 12.24 3.97 19.96
CA GLY A 242 12.08 3.86 18.51
C GLY A 242 13.40 3.49 17.83
N ASP A 243 13.41 3.42 16.50
CA ASP A 243 14.62 3.14 15.71
C ASP A 243 15.47 4.42 15.52
N ILE A 244 16.79 4.26 15.56
CA ILE A 244 17.76 5.33 15.22
C ILE A 244 18.35 5.02 13.85
N TYR A 245 17.97 5.78 12.83
CA TYR A 245 18.55 5.69 11.48
C TYR A 245 19.63 6.77 11.29
N ALA A 246 20.90 6.38 11.41
CA ALA A 246 22.03 7.26 11.15
C ALA A 246 22.75 6.79 9.88
N ARG A 247 22.60 7.54 8.76
CA ARG A 247 23.07 7.10 7.44
C ARG A 247 24.52 6.59 7.45
N CYS A 248 25.40 7.24 8.23
CA CYS A 248 26.85 7.08 8.12
C CYS A 248 27.50 6.64 9.44
N GLN A 249 26.71 6.19 10.41
CA GLN A 249 27.17 5.69 11.69
C GLN A 249 26.47 4.37 12.01
N SER A 250 27.23 3.31 12.24
CA SER A 250 26.70 2.02 12.73
C SER A 250 26.29 2.07 14.21
N SER A 251 26.75 3.08 14.94
CA SER A 251 26.39 3.36 16.33
C SER A 251 26.44 4.86 16.60
N VAL A 252 25.56 5.38 17.45
CA VAL A 252 25.55 6.78 17.88
C VAL A 252 25.99 6.86 19.35
N PRO A 253 27.24 7.25 19.66
CA PRO A 253 27.71 7.40 21.03
C PRO A 253 26.85 8.37 21.83
N GLY A 254 26.58 8.05 23.10
CA GLY A 254 25.71 8.86 23.96
C GLY A 254 24.20 8.62 23.75
N SER A 255 23.82 7.75 22.82
CA SER A 255 22.43 7.29 22.66
C SER A 255 22.18 5.96 23.37
N SER A 256 20.96 5.78 23.88
CA SER A 256 20.46 4.55 24.48
C SER A 256 19.06 4.26 23.94
N LEU A 257 18.73 2.97 23.77
CA LEU A 257 17.41 2.56 23.33
C LEU A 257 16.49 2.37 24.54
N ALA A 258 15.22 2.69 24.36
CA ALA A 258 14.16 2.49 25.33
C ALA A 258 13.01 1.67 24.73
N CYS A 259 12.22 1.09 25.63
CA CYS A 259 11.09 0.25 25.32
C CYS A 259 9.87 1.12 24.99
N TYR A 260 9.20 0.84 23.88
CA TYR A 260 7.92 1.47 23.56
C TYR A 260 6.75 0.50 23.86
N PRO A 261 5.65 0.95 24.50
CA PRO A 261 5.36 2.33 24.92
C PRO A 261 5.84 2.73 26.33
N SER A 262 6.41 1.83 27.12
CA SER A 262 6.69 2.10 28.55
C SER A 262 7.80 3.12 28.86
N GLY A 263 8.69 3.41 27.93
CA GLY A 263 9.92 4.16 28.17
C GLY A 263 10.97 3.43 29.03
N ALA A 264 10.73 2.16 29.40
CA ALA A 264 11.64 1.36 30.21
C ALA A 264 12.99 1.10 29.49
N SER A 265 14.03 0.74 30.24
CA SER A 265 15.31 0.38 29.64
C SER A 265 15.23 -1.02 29.02
N THR A 266 15.92 -1.23 27.90
CA THR A 266 16.08 -2.57 27.31
C THR A 266 16.82 -3.52 28.27
N PRO A 267 16.54 -4.83 28.25
CA PRO A 267 15.64 -5.55 27.35
C PRO A 267 14.15 -5.35 27.66
N CYS A 268 13.33 -5.26 26.61
CA CYS A 268 11.89 -5.01 26.74
C CYS A 268 11.13 -6.28 27.09
N THR A 269 10.12 -6.14 27.94
CA THR A 269 9.18 -7.22 28.27
C THR A 269 7.89 -6.99 27.48
N PHE A 270 7.36 -8.04 26.85
CA PHE A 270 6.10 -7.97 26.13
C PHE A 270 5.01 -7.31 27.00
N PRO A 271 4.23 -6.33 26.48
CA PRO A 271 4.07 -5.97 25.06
C PRO A 271 5.08 -4.96 24.51
N ASP A 272 6.05 -4.52 25.32
CA ASP A 272 6.98 -3.49 24.89
C ASP A 272 7.96 -3.99 23.83
N VAL A 273 8.27 -3.11 22.88
CA VAL A 273 9.21 -3.38 21.78
C VAL A 273 10.41 -2.44 21.90
N ALA A 274 11.62 -3.00 21.74
CA ALA A 274 12.85 -2.23 21.64
C ALA A 274 13.05 -1.78 20.18
N GLY A 275 13.43 -0.52 19.99
CA GLY A 275 14.00 -0.09 18.72
C GLY A 275 15.44 -0.59 18.52
N SER A 276 16.07 -0.12 17.45
CA SER A 276 17.40 -0.52 17.00
C SER A 276 18.13 0.63 16.30
N THR A 277 19.46 0.65 16.40
CA THR A 277 20.29 1.59 15.64
C THR A 277 20.66 0.97 14.30
N ARG A 278 20.35 1.67 13.21
CA ARG A 278 20.51 1.18 11.83
C ARG A 278 21.28 2.21 11.00
N SER A 279 22.23 1.72 10.19
CA SER A 279 23.02 2.55 9.27
C SER A 279 22.68 2.34 7.81
N GLY A 280 23.08 3.28 6.94
CA GLY A 280 23.00 3.14 5.48
C GLY A 280 21.70 3.63 4.84
N PHE A 281 20.71 4.03 5.64
CA PHE A 281 19.44 4.55 5.13
C PHE A 281 19.49 6.05 4.92
N ARG A 282 18.93 6.51 3.80
CA ARG A 282 18.75 7.93 3.49
C ARG A 282 17.26 8.24 3.47
N LEU A 283 16.84 9.21 4.25
CA LEU A 283 15.53 9.82 4.14
C LEU A 283 15.48 10.68 2.87
N ALA A 284 14.61 10.32 1.95
CA ALA A 284 14.41 11.10 0.73
C ALA A 284 13.85 12.48 1.08
N ASP A 285 14.44 13.53 0.51
CA ASP A 285 13.87 14.87 0.55
C ASP A 285 12.74 14.95 -0.47
N PRO A 286 11.49 15.24 -0.06
CA PRO A 286 10.39 15.44 -0.99
C PRO A 286 10.59 16.64 -1.94
N GLY A 287 11.55 17.53 -1.65
CA GLY A 287 11.83 18.72 -2.45
C GLY A 287 10.74 19.79 -2.36
N PHE A 288 9.85 19.70 -1.36
CA PHE A 288 8.84 20.71 -1.13
C PHE A 288 9.49 21.95 -0.52
N SER A 289 9.23 23.11 -1.11
CA SER A 289 9.51 24.38 -0.45
C SER A 289 8.82 24.40 0.92
N PRO A 290 9.48 24.91 1.97
CA PRO A 290 8.84 25.02 3.27
C PRO A 290 7.54 25.83 3.12
N PRO A 291 6.42 25.36 3.69
CA PRO A 291 5.16 26.08 3.59
C PRO A 291 5.34 27.50 4.13
N ALA A 292 4.81 28.48 3.40
CA ALA A 292 4.77 29.84 3.90
C ALA A 292 4.05 29.84 5.25
N VAL A 293 4.54 30.63 6.20
CA VAL A 293 3.86 30.84 7.48
C VAL A 293 2.56 31.59 7.18
N VAL A 294 1.46 30.85 7.06
CA VAL A 294 0.12 31.41 6.82
C VAL A 294 -0.37 31.97 8.15
N GLY A 295 -0.13 33.25 8.38
CA GLY A 295 -0.53 33.94 9.61
C GLY A 295 0.32 35.18 9.87
N GLY A 296 -0.33 36.25 10.36
CA GLY A 296 0.35 37.47 10.78
C GLY A 296 1.15 37.28 12.08
N SER A 297 1.66 38.40 12.61
CA SER A 297 2.26 38.42 13.94
C SER A 297 1.23 38.01 14.98
N GLN A 298 1.51 36.95 15.73
CA GLN A 298 0.66 36.47 16.82
C GLN A 298 1.24 36.91 18.17
N PRO A 299 0.42 37.41 19.10
CA PRO A 299 0.86 37.65 20.46
C PRO A 299 1.07 36.31 21.18
N ALA A 300 1.94 36.30 22.19
CA ALA A 300 1.98 35.18 23.12
C ALA A 300 0.62 35.10 23.85
N PRO A 301 -0.13 33.99 23.74
CA PRO A 301 -1.42 33.87 24.39
C PRO A 301 -1.25 33.86 25.92
N SER A 302 -2.22 34.41 26.65
CA SER A 302 -2.21 34.45 28.12
C SER A 302 -2.84 33.21 28.77
N SER A 303 -3.74 32.53 28.05
CA SER A 303 -4.54 31.40 28.56
C SER A 303 -4.94 30.38 27.50
N THR A 304 -4.56 30.58 26.23
CA THR A 304 -5.04 29.74 25.12
C THR A 304 -4.44 28.35 25.16
N VAL A 305 -5.31 27.34 25.16
CA VAL A 305 -4.93 25.92 25.10
C VAL A 305 -4.59 25.49 23.67
N VAL A 306 -5.05 26.19 22.63
CA VAL A 306 -4.74 25.88 21.22
C VAL A 306 -4.14 27.10 20.51
N LEU A 307 -2.91 26.98 20.02
CA LEU A 307 -2.22 28.03 19.26
C LEU A 307 -2.43 27.86 17.77
N SER A 308 -2.81 28.95 17.10
CA SER A 308 -2.93 29.01 15.63
C SER A 308 -1.56 29.19 14.96
N PRO A 309 -1.36 28.68 13.72
CA PRO A 309 -0.13 28.91 12.96
C PRO A 309 0.11 30.40 12.71
N GLY A 310 1.38 30.78 12.60
CA GLY A 310 1.77 32.18 12.48
C GLY A 310 3.19 32.46 12.93
N SER A 311 3.56 33.74 12.88
CA SER A 311 4.86 34.22 13.35
C SER A 311 4.72 34.80 14.76
N TYR A 312 5.53 34.34 15.69
CA TYR A 312 5.53 34.76 17.08
C TYR A 312 6.86 35.41 17.44
N ALA A 313 6.81 36.52 18.17
CA ALA A 313 8.00 37.21 18.64
C ALA A 313 8.83 36.34 19.62
N SER A 314 8.14 35.58 20.48
CA SER A 314 8.73 34.67 21.46
C SER A 314 7.83 33.43 21.65
N ASN A 315 8.42 32.35 22.15
CA ASN A 315 7.68 31.16 22.53
C ASN A 315 6.83 31.42 23.80
N PRO A 316 5.54 31.03 23.83
CA PRO A 316 4.73 31.00 25.05
C PRO A 316 5.20 29.83 25.93
N ASN A 317 6.25 30.07 26.68
CA ASN A 317 6.74 29.16 27.70
C ASN A 317 5.94 29.44 28.98
N PHE A 318 4.82 28.73 29.18
CA PHE A 318 3.90 28.99 30.29
C PHE A 318 4.44 28.50 31.64
N THR A 319 5.55 27.75 31.65
CA THR A 319 6.38 27.37 32.82
C THR A 319 5.60 26.82 34.02
N SER A 320 4.39 26.30 33.80
CA SER A 320 3.46 25.93 34.88
C SER A 320 2.93 24.51 34.76
N GLY A 321 3.51 23.68 33.89
CA GLY A 321 3.03 22.31 33.68
C GLY A 321 1.69 22.30 32.94
N ARG A 322 1.49 23.27 32.04
CA ARG A 322 0.23 23.37 31.29
C ARG A 322 0.24 22.45 30.08
N CYS A 323 -0.94 21.98 29.72
CA CYS A 323 -1.18 21.25 28.48
C CYS A 323 -1.71 22.23 27.44
N TRP A 324 -1.01 22.37 26.33
CA TRP A 324 -1.46 23.19 25.22
C TRP A 324 -1.08 22.57 23.87
N PHE A 325 -1.76 23.04 22.83
CA PHE A 325 -1.85 22.38 21.55
C PHE A 325 -1.43 23.32 20.45
N LEU A 326 -0.73 22.79 19.46
CA LEU A 326 -0.47 23.48 18.20
C LEU A 326 -1.46 22.94 17.18
N SER A 327 -2.32 23.80 16.65
CA SER A 327 -3.15 23.43 15.50
C SER A 327 -2.28 23.09 14.28
N GLY A 328 -2.82 22.36 13.30
CA GLY A 328 -2.06 22.05 12.09
C GLY A 328 -1.66 23.32 11.33
N GLY A 329 -0.35 23.52 11.09
CA GLY A 329 0.16 24.62 10.28
C GLY A 329 1.65 24.93 10.52
N ALA A 330 2.11 26.04 9.96
CA ALA A 330 3.50 26.48 10.06
C ALA A 330 3.68 27.55 11.15
N TYR A 331 4.69 27.35 12.01
CA TYR A 331 5.01 28.25 13.13
C TYR A 331 6.41 28.80 12.98
N LYS A 332 6.57 30.11 13.18
CA LYS A 332 7.88 30.76 13.22
C LYS A 332 8.08 31.45 14.56
N TRP A 333 9.06 30.97 15.33
CA TRP A 333 9.47 31.56 16.61
C TRP A 333 10.70 32.43 16.40
N LEU A 334 10.53 33.76 16.37
CA LEU A 334 11.62 34.68 16.05
C LEU A 334 12.76 34.65 17.07
N SER A 335 12.45 34.39 18.33
CA SER A 335 13.43 34.26 19.43
C SER A 335 13.78 32.79 19.76
N GLY A 336 13.40 31.84 18.90
CA GLY A 336 13.55 30.41 19.17
C GLY A 336 12.41 29.80 20.01
N TYR A 337 12.42 28.47 20.12
CA TYR A 337 11.44 27.67 20.86
C TYR A 337 12.08 27.07 22.11
N THR A 338 11.41 27.20 23.26
CA THR A 338 11.89 26.69 24.55
C THR A 338 10.73 26.13 25.36
N ASN A 339 10.68 24.81 25.54
CA ASN A 339 9.71 24.16 26.43
C ASN A 339 10.45 23.62 27.67
N THR A 340 10.09 24.09 28.86
CA THR A 340 10.80 23.75 30.11
C THR A 340 10.01 22.85 31.05
N ALA A 341 8.68 22.91 31.03
CA ALA A 341 7.82 22.14 31.95
C ALA A 341 6.44 21.83 31.38
N ASP A 342 6.07 22.37 30.22
CA ASP A 342 4.72 22.26 29.68
C ASP A 342 4.60 21.03 28.76
N PHE A 343 3.40 20.49 28.63
CA PHE A 343 3.09 19.47 27.63
C PHE A 343 2.56 20.16 26.37
N VAL A 344 3.27 19.97 25.25
CA VAL A 344 2.92 20.58 23.97
C VAL A 344 2.71 19.49 22.95
N SER A 345 1.53 19.44 22.34
CA SER A 345 1.21 18.41 21.34
C SER A 345 0.44 18.99 20.16
N ASN A 346 0.70 18.47 18.97
CA ASN A 346 -0.14 18.66 17.79
C ASN A 346 -0.85 17.34 17.40
N GLU A 347 -0.75 16.30 18.23
CA GLU A 347 -1.31 14.99 17.95
C GLU A 347 -2.79 14.92 18.31
N LEU A 348 -3.55 14.23 17.47
CA LEU A 348 -4.94 13.86 17.72
C LEU A 348 -4.96 12.42 18.20
N LYS A 349 -4.90 12.23 19.52
CA LYS A 349 -4.96 10.92 20.17
C LYS A 349 -6.15 10.86 21.12
N PRO A 350 -6.88 9.73 21.23
CA PRO A 350 -7.96 9.62 22.20
C PRO A 350 -7.44 9.89 23.63
N PRO A 351 -8.21 10.58 24.49
CA PRO A 351 -7.84 10.80 25.90
C PRO A 351 -7.62 9.50 26.68
N ASP A 352 -8.43 8.48 26.35
CA ASP A 352 -8.45 7.17 26.97
C ASP A 352 -7.98 6.11 25.96
N GLU A 353 -6.72 5.72 26.06
CA GLU A 353 -6.13 4.68 25.21
C GLU A 353 -6.46 3.29 25.77
N PRO A 354 -6.94 2.36 24.93
CA PRO A 354 -7.21 0.99 25.36
C PRO A 354 -5.92 0.19 25.59
N ALA A 355 -5.97 -0.75 26.53
CA ALA A 355 -4.91 -1.72 26.78
C ALA A 355 -4.78 -2.69 25.60
N VAL A 356 -3.56 -3.19 25.39
CA VAL A 356 -3.29 -4.19 24.35
C VAL A 356 -4.17 -5.42 24.57
N GLY A 357 -5.01 -5.74 23.59
CA GLY A 357 -5.91 -6.89 23.62
C GLY A 357 -7.25 -6.68 24.34
N SER A 358 -7.54 -5.47 24.85
CA SER A 358 -8.84 -5.16 25.46
C SER A 358 -9.24 -3.70 25.28
N ASN A 359 -10.36 -3.46 24.58
CA ASN A 359 -10.92 -2.12 24.36
C ASN A 359 -11.74 -1.60 25.56
N THR A 360 -11.84 -2.35 26.65
CA THR A 360 -12.60 -1.97 27.85
C THR A 360 -11.73 -1.59 29.03
N VAL A 361 -10.42 -1.75 28.91
CA VAL A 361 -9.43 -1.48 29.96
C VAL A 361 -8.49 -0.39 29.46
N LEU A 362 -8.18 0.59 30.31
CA LEU A 362 -7.19 1.63 29.99
C LEU A 362 -5.79 1.04 29.93
N ALA A 363 -5.00 1.46 28.94
CA ALA A 363 -3.57 1.18 28.90
C ALA A 363 -2.87 1.75 30.14
N THR A 364 -1.89 1.01 30.66
CA THR A 364 -1.08 1.44 31.81
C THR A 364 -0.38 2.78 31.56
N ASN A 365 0.06 3.00 30.32
CA ASN A 365 0.70 4.24 29.88
C ASN A 365 -0.26 4.99 28.96
N GLN A 366 -0.73 6.16 29.41
CA GLN A 366 -1.60 7.03 28.65
C GLN A 366 -0.76 8.21 28.13
N PHE A 367 -0.79 8.46 26.81
CA PHE A 367 0.02 9.54 26.21
C PHE A 367 -0.25 10.90 26.86
N TRP A 368 -1.53 11.21 27.09
CA TRP A 368 -1.94 12.48 27.68
C TRP A 368 -1.62 12.60 29.17
N ASN A 369 -1.15 11.53 29.83
CA ASN A 369 -0.79 11.55 31.24
C ASN A 369 0.71 11.27 31.49
N THR A 370 1.55 11.66 30.54
CA THR A 370 3.00 11.42 30.57
C THR A 370 3.72 12.40 31.52
N ASP A 371 4.81 11.96 32.15
CA ASP A 371 5.69 12.78 33.00
C ASP A 371 4.99 13.51 34.16
N GLY A 372 3.90 12.92 34.68
CA GLY A 372 3.13 13.46 35.80
C GLY A 372 2.17 14.60 35.43
N LEU A 373 2.16 15.02 34.17
CA LEU A 373 1.18 15.94 33.61
C LEU A 373 -0.13 15.18 33.38
N LYS A 374 -1.27 15.83 33.58
CA LYS A 374 -2.62 15.22 33.42
C LYS A 374 -3.39 15.98 32.35
N CYS A 375 -2.99 15.77 31.10
CA CYS A 375 -3.60 16.42 29.95
C CYS A 375 -4.82 15.66 29.41
N ALA A 376 -5.08 14.44 29.90
CA ALA A 376 -6.29 13.72 29.56
C ALA A 376 -7.49 14.44 30.20
N GLY A 377 -8.50 14.76 29.39
CA GLY A 377 -9.74 15.36 29.84
C GLY A 377 -10.94 14.58 29.33
N SER A 378 -11.89 14.33 30.22
CA SER A 378 -13.25 13.97 29.85
C SER A 378 -14.19 14.98 30.52
N PHE A 379 -15.29 15.31 29.85
CA PHE A 379 -16.34 16.12 30.42
C PHE A 379 -17.60 15.27 30.52
N ILE A 380 -18.24 15.31 31.68
CA ILE A 380 -19.54 14.69 31.89
C ILE A 380 -20.55 15.82 31.87
N THR A 381 -21.46 15.81 30.91
CA THR A 381 -22.58 16.75 30.89
C THR A 381 -23.71 16.22 31.76
N GLY A 382 -24.20 17.05 32.67
CA GLY A 382 -25.42 16.79 33.42
C GLY A 382 -26.56 17.65 32.88
N THR A 383 -27.77 17.12 32.83
CA THR A 383 -28.96 17.93 32.51
C THR A 383 -29.34 18.78 33.71
N SER A 384 -29.47 20.10 33.56
CA SER A 384 -30.18 20.91 34.54
C SER A 384 -31.68 20.58 34.42
N ASN A 385 -32.33 20.22 35.52
CA ASN A 385 -33.77 20.00 35.57
C ASN A 385 -34.53 21.35 35.50
N ASP A 386 -34.29 22.14 34.45
CA ASP A 386 -35.05 23.38 34.18
C ASP A 386 -36.42 23.00 33.59
N PRO A 387 -37.54 23.25 34.30
CA PRO A 387 -38.88 22.97 33.80
C PRO A 387 -39.25 23.74 32.53
N ARG A 388 -38.50 24.81 32.20
CA ARG A 388 -38.74 25.65 31.03
C ARG A 388 -38.02 25.18 29.77
N ASN A 389 -36.99 24.34 29.91
CA ASN A 389 -36.19 23.86 28.78
C ASN A 389 -35.61 22.44 29.01
N PRO A 390 -36.47 21.42 29.19
CA PRO A 390 -36.00 20.07 29.45
C PRO A 390 -35.28 19.51 28.22
N VAL A 391 -34.00 19.13 28.38
CA VAL A 391 -33.31 18.27 27.43
C VAL A 391 -34.09 16.96 27.37
N ARG A 392 -34.75 16.68 26.24
CA ARG A 392 -35.60 15.49 26.06
C ARG A 392 -34.77 14.20 26.23
N ASN A 393 -35.41 13.11 26.66
CA ASN A 393 -34.76 11.80 26.56
C ASN A 393 -34.57 11.44 25.08
N GLY A 394 -33.33 11.20 24.67
CA GLY A 394 -32.97 10.93 23.28
C GLY A 394 -31.46 10.75 23.10
N VAL A 395 -31.06 10.40 21.87
CA VAL A 395 -29.65 10.38 21.47
C VAL A 395 -29.27 11.82 21.09
N TRP A 396 -28.25 12.36 21.76
CA TRP A 396 -27.77 13.70 21.53
C TRP A 396 -26.39 13.66 20.86
N GLY A 397 -26.18 14.50 19.86
CA GLY A 397 -24.86 14.86 19.38
C GLY A 397 -24.37 16.07 20.15
N ILE A 398 -23.12 16.05 20.61
CA ILE A 398 -22.48 17.21 21.23
C ILE A 398 -21.61 17.85 20.15
N GLU A 399 -21.95 19.08 19.77
CA GLU A 399 -21.11 19.91 18.91
C GLU A 399 -20.33 20.88 19.79
N LEU A 400 -19.01 20.68 19.86
CA LEU A 400 -18.10 21.61 20.51
C LEU A 400 -17.63 22.60 19.44
N THR A 401 -18.18 23.82 19.46
CA THR A 401 -17.70 24.90 18.61
C THR A 401 -16.62 25.69 19.37
N SER A 402 -15.46 25.87 18.72
CA SER A 402 -14.33 26.66 19.22
C SER A 402 -14.38 28.09 18.75
#